data_AF-A0A239PYD2-F1
#
_entry.id   AF-A0A239PYD2-F1
#
_cell.length_a   1.000
_cell.length_b   1.000
_cell.length_c   1.000
_cell.angle_alpha   90.00
_cell.angle_beta   90.00
_cell.angle_gamma   90.00
#
_symmetry.space_group_name_H-M   'P 1'
#
loop_
_entity.id
_entity.type
_entity.pdbx_description
1 polymer ?
#
loop_
_entity_poly.entity_id
_entity_poly.type
_entity_poly.pdbx_seq_one_letter_code
_entity_poly.pdbx_strand_id
1 'polypeptide(L)' 'MLRLGEDEFLIAGKGIVVTFETVAGDERAGVESAWEGRFEAGRWIPGRRLNGDQTHQGRHIRLPPDQFGVQRVRLYRY' A
#
# COMPACT_ATOMS: atom_id res chain seq x y z
N MET A 1 -0.84 -4.95 -9.27
CA MET A 1 -1.64 -4.04 -8.43
C MET A 1 -3.09 -4.21 -8.79
N LEU A 2 -3.98 -4.24 -7.79
CA LEU A 2 -5.43 -4.33 -7.95
C LEU A 2 -6.08 -3.20 -7.16
N ARG A 3 -7.13 -2.59 -7.71
CA ARG A 3 -7.94 -1.58 -7.02
C ARG A 3 -9.12 -2.29 -6.33
N LEU A 4 -9.27 -2.10 -5.02
CA LEU A 4 -10.32 -2.71 -4.19
C LEU A 4 -11.48 -1.73 -3.91
N GLY A 5 -11.20 -0.42 -3.95
CA GLY A 5 -12.16 0.66 -3.70
C GLY A 5 -11.72 1.96 -4.37
N GLU A 6 -12.33 3.10 -4.03
CA GLU A 6 -11.91 4.41 -4.57
C GLU A 6 -10.46 4.74 -4.21
N ASP A 7 -10.14 4.70 -2.92
CA ASP A 7 -8.81 5.00 -2.38
C ASP A 7 -8.09 3.76 -1.83
N GLU A 8 -8.52 2.56 -2.21
CA GLU A 8 -8.02 1.31 -1.64
C GLU A 8 -7.41 0.37 -2.69
N PHE A 9 -6.20 -0.09 -2.43
CA PHE A 9 -5.36 -0.84 -3.36
C PHE A 9 -4.72 -2.06 -2.70
N LEU A 10 -4.59 -3.12 -3.49
CA LEU A 10 -3.80 -4.29 -3.14
C LEU A 10 -2.55 -4.34 -4.03
N ILE A 11 -1.40 -4.35 -3.39
CA ILE A 11 -0.09 -4.42 -4.03
C ILE A 11 0.54 -5.74 -3.64
N ALA A 12 0.83 -6.58 -4.63
CA ALA A 12 1.50 -7.86 -4.43
C ALA A 12 2.74 -7.89 -5.33
N GLY A 13 3.88 -8.30 -4.78
CA GLY A 13 5.13 -8.33 -5.53
C GLY A 13 6.35 -8.53 -4.65
N LYS A 14 7.52 -8.42 -5.27
CA LYS A 14 8.84 -8.57 -4.66
C LYS A 14 9.78 -7.56 -5.28
N GLY A 15 10.54 -6.83 -4.46
CA GLY A 15 11.54 -5.86 -4.93
C GLY A 15 10.96 -4.65 -5.68
N ILE A 16 9.74 -4.23 -5.34
CA ILE A 16 9.07 -3.08 -5.97
C ILE A 16 8.89 -1.92 -5.00
N VAL A 17 8.95 -0.71 -5.53
CA VAL A 17 8.60 0.53 -4.85
C VAL A 17 7.44 1.15 -5.62
N VAL A 18 6.38 1.52 -4.91
CA VAL A 18 5.19 2.15 -5.49
C VAL A 18 5.02 3.53 -4.86
N THR A 19 4.85 4.53 -5.72
CA THR A 19 4.56 5.92 -5.36
C THR A 19 3.16 6.27 -5.87
N PHE A 20 2.42 7.06 -5.10
CA PHE A 20 1.08 7.51 -5.45
C PHE A 20 1.07 9.02 -5.66
N GLU A 21 0.35 9.45 -6.68
CA GLU A 21 0.09 10.86 -7.01
C GLU A 21 -1.37 11.03 -7.43
N THR A 22 -1.92 12.23 -7.22
CA THR A 22 -3.26 12.57 -7.69
C THR A 22 -3.19 12.99 -9.16
N VAL A 23 -4.28 12.75 -9.89
CA VAL A 23 -4.44 13.27 -11.25
C VAL A 23 -4.89 14.73 -11.24
N ALA A 24 -5.50 15.18 -10.13
CA ALA A 24 -5.88 16.57 -9.89
C ALA A 24 -4.67 17.34 -9.32
N GLY A 25 -4.15 18.27 -10.11
CA GLY A 25 -2.80 18.84 -9.97
C GLY A 25 -2.49 19.64 -8.70
N ASP A 26 -3.48 19.97 -7.86
CA ASP A 26 -3.27 20.73 -6.61
C ASP A 26 -3.37 19.88 -5.34
N GLU A 27 -3.89 18.65 -5.41
CA GLU A 27 -3.96 17.75 -4.26
C GLU A 27 -2.73 16.84 -4.19
N ARG A 28 -2.41 16.29 -3.02
CA ARG A 28 -1.41 15.21 -2.89
C ARG A 28 -2.06 13.96 -2.32
N ALA A 29 -1.60 12.81 -2.80
CA ALA A 29 -1.98 11.53 -2.22
C ALA A 29 -1.03 11.20 -1.07
N GLY A 30 -1.58 10.91 0.10
CA GLY A 30 -0.87 10.35 1.25
C GLY A 30 -1.33 8.92 1.53
N VAL A 31 -0.47 8.11 2.13
CA VAL A 31 -0.86 6.78 2.62
C VAL A 31 -1.53 6.93 3.99
N GLU A 32 -2.83 6.65 4.07
CA GLU A 32 -3.61 6.63 5.32
C GLU A 32 -3.26 5.38 6.15
N SER A 33 -3.19 4.24 5.47
CA SER A 33 -2.80 2.98 6.09
C SER A 33 -2.20 2.02 5.09
N ALA A 34 -1.23 1.22 5.55
CA ALA A 34 -0.67 0.11 4.81
C ALA A 34 -0.62 -1.11 5.72
N TRP A 35 -1.23 -2.20 5.27
CA TRP A 35 -1.30 -3.47 5.99
C TRP A 35 -0.59 -4.55 5.19
N GLU A 36 0.46 -5.13 5.77
CA GLU A 36 0.95 -6.42 5.29
C GLU A 36 -0.08 -7.49 5.61
N GLY A 37 -0.18 -8.51 4.76
CA GLY A 37 -1.09 -9.62 5.00
C GLY A 37 -0.98 -10.68 3.92
N ARG A 38 -1.92 -11.62 3.97
CA ARG A 38 -2.00 -12.74 3.04
C ARG A 38 -3.45 -13.11 2.79
N PHE A 39 -3.69 -13.82 1.70
CA PHE A 39 -4.99 -14.44 1.46
C PHE A 39 -4.98 -15.88 1.94
N GLU A 40 -5.92 -16.23 2.79
CA GLU A 40 -6.20 -17.62 3.20
C GLU A 40 -7.63 -17.97 2.79
N ALA A 41 -7.81 -19.04 2.02
CA ALA A 41 -9.11 -19.46 1.51
C ALA A 41 -9.92 -18.31 0.83
N GLY A 42 -9.23 -17.45 0.09
CA GLY A 42 -9.83 -16.29 -0.59
C GLY A 42 -10.19 -15.10 0.31
N ARG A 43 -9.91 -15.17 1.62
CA ARG A 43 -10.14 -14.09 2.57
C ARG A 43 -8.84 -13.38 2.93
N TRP A 44 -8.90 -12.05 3.00
CA TRP A 44 -7.77 -11.25 3.45
C TRP A 44 -7.55 -11.44 4.95
N ILE A 45 -6.35 -11.85 5.32
CA ILE A 45 -5.88 -11.96 6.70
C ILE A 45 -4.85 -10.85 6.93
N PRO A 46 -5.20 -9.79 7.68
CA PRO A 46 -4.26 -8.71 7.99
C PRO A 46 -3.18 -9.23 8.94
N GLY A 47 -1.93 -8.90 8.63
CA GLY A 47 -0.77 -9.08 9.48
C GLY A 47 -0.37 -7.75 10.13
N ARG A 48 0.87 -7.31 9.87
CA ARG A 48 1.42 -6.09 10.46
C ARG A 48 0.92 -4.83 9.74
N ARG A 49 0.49 -3.82 10.50
CA ARG A 49 0.31 -2.45 9.98
C ARG A 49 1.67 -1.78 9.88
N LEU A 50 2.00 -1.28 8.70
CA LEU A 50 3.19 -0.46 8.48
C LEU A 50 2.89 0.97 8.92
N ASN A 51 3.76 1.51 9.78
CA ASN A 51 3.65 2.88 10.27
C ASN A 51 4.65 3.80 9.56
N GLY A 52 4.52 5.12 9.75
CA GLY A 52 5.17 6.20 8.98
C GLY A 52 6.67 6.05 8.66
N ASP A 53 7.46 5.37 9.50
CA ASP A 53 8.88 5.09 9.23
C ASP A 53 9.08 4.07 8.09
N GLN A 54 8.20 3.06 8.01
CA GLN A 54 8.25 1.97 7.03
C GLN A 54 7.62 2.33 5.68
N THR A 55 6.87 3.43 5.61
CA THR A 55 6.28 4.00 4.37
C THR A 55 7.07 5.21 3.85
N HIS A 56 8.28 5.43 4.40
CA HIS A 56 9.14 6.57 4.05
C HIS A 56 8.38 7.91 4.20
N GLN A 57 7.74 8.09 5.36
CA GLN A 57 6.81 9.17 5.71
C GLN A 57 5.46 9.14 4.97
N GLY A 58 4.89 7.96 4.72
CA GLY A 58 3.60 7.82 4.06
C GLY A 58 3.62 8.15 2.56
N ARG A 59 4.80 8.19 1.95
CA ARG A 59 4.97 8.59 0.55
C ARG A 59 5.03 7.38 -0.37
N HIS A 60 5.74 6.32 0.01
CA HIS A 60 5.95 5.15 -0.85
C HIS A 60 5.64 3.84 -0.12
N ILE A 61 5.21 2.86 -0.91
CA ILE A 61 5.04 1.48 -0.47
C ILE A 61 6.22 0.67 -0.98
N ARG A 62 6.92 -0.01 -0.06
CA ARG A 62 8.08 -0.85 -0.38
C ARG A 62 7.77 -2.31 -0.09
N LEU A 63 7.97 -3.14 -1.11
CA LEU A 63 8.03 -4.59 -0.98
C LEU A 63 9.51 -4.99 -1.10
N PRO A 64 10.12 -5.54 -0.05
CA PRO A 64 11.55 -5.79 -0.05
C PRO A 64 11.92 -6.90 -1.05
N PRO A 65 13.16 -6.93 -1.55
CA PRO A 65 13.58 -7.80 -2.65
C PRO A 65 13.91 -9.24 -2.22
N ASP A 66 13.87 -9.54 -0.94
CA ASP A 66 14.14 -10.85 -0.34
C ASP A 66 12.86 -11.71 -0.29
N GLN A 67 11.71 -11.11 0.04
CA GLN A 67 10.44 -11.80 0.21
C GLN A 67 9.32 -11.30 -0.71
N PHE A 68 8.48 -12.22 -1.20
CA PHE A 68 7.21 -11.86 -1.82
C PHE A 68 6.24 -11.39 -0.74
N GLY A 69 5.66 -10.22 -0.93
CA GLY A 69 4.72 -9.64 0.03
C GLY A 69 3.43 -9.18 -0.64
N VAL A 70 2.38 -9.12 0.16
CA VAL A 70 1.11 -8.49 -0.21
C VAL A 70 0.83 -7.39 0.82
N GLN A 71 0.54 -6.19 0.31
CA GLN A 71 0.17 -5.04 1.10
C GLN A 71 -1.15 -4.47 0.62
N ARG A 72 -2.05 -4.24 1.57
CA ARG A 72 -3.33 -3.56 1.38
C ARG A 72 -3.18 -2.12 1.84
N VAL A 73 -3.38 -1.18 0.93
CA VAL A 73 -3.03 0.23 1.08
C VAL A 73 -4.28 1.07 0.89
N ARG A 74 -4.49 2.02 1.80
CA ARG A 74 -5.54 3.02 1.73
C ARG A 74 -4.91 4.40 1.63
N LEU A 75 -5.38 5.20 0.70
CA LEU A 75 -4.88 6.55 0.43
C LEU A 75 -5.86 7.59 0.96
N TYR A 76 -5.36 8.80 1.19
CA TYR A 76 -6.16 9.98 1.43
C TYR A 76 -5.59 11.15 0.61
N ARG A 77 -6.42 12.15 0.35
CA ARG A 77 -6.05 13.38 -0.36
C ARG A 77 -5.89 14.53 0.65
N TYR A 78 -4.87 15.37 0.47
CA TYR A 78 -4.63 16.59 1.25
C TYR A 78 -3.91 17.66 0.45
#